data_AF-A0A7C4J5L8-F1
#
_entry.id   AF-A0A7C4J5L8-F1
#
_cell.length_a   1.000
_cell.length_b   1.000
_cell.length_c   1.000
_cell.angle_alpha   90.00
_cell.angle_beta   90.00
_cell.angle_gamma   90.00
#
_symmetry.space_group_name_H-M   'P 1'
#
loop_
_entity.id
_entity.type
_entity.pdbx_description
1 polymer ?
#
loop_
_entity_poly.entity_id
_entity_poly.type
_entity_poly.pdbx_seq_one_letter_code
_entity_poly.pdbx_strand_id
1 'polypeptide(L)'
;MKRLPLLVVMLVTLGLLLSACGGGGAAAADPVSVVQTVMQLTADKKLDQLKNYACAAEKDKVEGLFTGSMAELGVDPQKLLDAMTITLKDVTYNKVSEEGDKAIVAVKGQMAIKVDAEKFKPVLAEILKAQGQEVPAEQLDQFVSLFAGQFEQDQPLDQNINLVKENGQWLICGTK
;
A
#
# COMPACT_ATOMS: atom_id res chain seq x y z
N MET A 1 -53.24 -16.93 -28.45
CA MET A 1 -51.82 -17.30 -28.23
C MET A 1 -50.90 -16.10 -28.48
N LYS A 2 -50.87 -15.09 -27.58
CA LYS A 2 -50.05 -13.86 -27.72
C LYS A 2 -49.66 -13.27 -26.35
N ARG A 3 -49.07 -14.08 -25.45
CA ARG A 3 -48.58 -13.61 -24.13
C ARG A 3 -47.13 -13.98 -23.83
N LEU A 4 -46.41 -14.56 -24.79
CA LEU A 4 -45.04 -15.04 -24.59
C LEU A 4 -43.92 -13.97 -24.68
N PRO A 5 -44.02 -12.81 -25.35
CA PRO A 5 -42.87 -11.92 -25.49
C PRO A 5 -42.63 -10.99 -24.30
N LEU A 6 -43.61 -10.82 -23.39
CA LEU A 6 -43.48 -9.91 -22.24
C LEU A 6 -42.62 -10.51 -21.10
N LEU A 7 -42.59 -11.84 -20.98
CA LEU A 7 -41.83 -12.55 -19.93
C LEU A 7 -40.32 -12.60 -20.23
N VAL A 8 -39.94 -12.58 -21.51
CA VAL A 8 -38.53 -12.62 -21.93
C VAL A 8 -37.84 -11.27 -21.72
N VAL A 9 -38.56 -10.15 -21.90
CA VAL A 9 -38.00 -8.80 -21.68
C VAL A 9 -37.78 -8.51 -20.20
N MET A 10 -38.60 -9.07 -19.29
CA MET A 10 -38.44 -8.89 -17.85
C MET A 10 -37.31 -9.73 -17.24
N LEU A 11 -36.94 -10.84 -17.87
CA LEU A 11 -35.81 -11.69 -17.42
C LEU A 11 -34.44 -11.11 -17.82
N VAL A 12 -34.39 -10.31 -18.90
CA VAL A 12 -33.13 -9.70 -19.37
C VAL A 12 -32.78 -8.43 -18.58
N THR A 13 -33.76 -7.69 -18.05
CA THR A 13 -33.50 -6.52 -17.20
C THR A 13 -33.12 -6.87 -15.76
N LEU A 14 -33.46 -8.06 -15.25
CA LEU A 14 -33.06 -8.51 -13.91
C LEU A 14 -31.62 -9.07 -13.86
N GLY A 15 -31.01 -9.39 -15.01
CA GLY A 15 -29.63 -9.88 -15.10
C GLY A 15 -28.55 -8.80 -14.96
N LEU A 16 -28.88 -7.53 -15.21
CA LEU A 16 -27.94 -6.41 -15.11
C LEU A 16 -27.74 -5.87 -13.69
N LEU A 17 -28.52 -6.34 -12.71
CA LEU A 17 -28.38 -5.94 -11.29
C LEU A 17 -27.50 -6.90 -10.48
N LEU A 18 -27.05 -8.02 -11.06
CA LEU A 18 -26.24 -9.04 -10.38
C LEU A 18 -24.72 -8.93 -10.65
N SER A 19 -24.28 -8.12 -11.60
CA SER A 19 -22.84 -7.86 -11.82
C SER A 19 -22.24 -6.82 -10.86
N ALA A 20 -23.02 -6.28 -9.93
CA ALA A 20 -22.54 -5.37 -8.89
C ALA A 20 -22.18 -6.09 -7.57
N CYS A 21 -22.36 -7.40 -7.49
CA CYS A 21 -22.00 -8.20 -6.31
C CYS A 21 -21.28 -9.48 -6.78
N GLY A 22 -20.08 -9.30 -7.30
CA GLY A 22 -19.33 -10.35 -7.98
C GLY A 22 -17.83 -10.29 -7.73
N GLY A 23 -17.44 -10.34 -6.44
CA GLY A 23 -16.17 -10.94 -6.01
C GLY A 23 -14.90 -10.10 -6.17
N GLY A 24 -14.28 -9.76 -5.04
CA GLY A 24 -12.82 -9.59 -4.96
C GLY A 24 -12.33 -8.25 -4.44
N GLY A 25 -12.69 -7.90 -3.20
CA GLY A 25 -12.16 -6.75 -2.49
C GLY A 25 -13.30 -5.87 -2.04
N ALA A 26 -13.64 -5.92 -0.75
CA ALA A 26 -14.59 -4.99 -0.17
C ALA A 26 -14.07 -3.57 -0.43
N ALA A 27 -14.65 -2.89 -1.41
CA ALA A 27 -14.47 -1.47 -1.59
C ALA A 27 -15.00 -0.85 -0.30
N ALA A 28 -14.11 -0.35 0.55
CA ALA A 28 -14.51 0.18 1.83
C ALA A 28 -15.45 1.37 1.57
N ALA A 29 -16.64 1.33 2.16
CA ALA A 29 -17.71 2.28 1.85
C ALA A 29 -17.38 3.71 2.28
N ASP A 30 -16.42 3.87 3.20
CA ASP A 30 -15.96 5.13 3.75
C ASP A 30 -14.46 5.35 3.47
N PRO A 31 -14.02 6.62 3.32
CA PRO A 31 -12.64 6.92 2.99
C PRO A 31 -11.65 6.63 4.13
N VAL A 32 -12.12 6.59 5.39
CA VAL A 32 -11.25 6.33 6.54
C VAL A 32 -10.80 4.87 6.56
N SER A 33 -11.71 3.93 6.33
CA SER A 33 -11.41 2.50 6.30
C SER A 33 -10.50 2.13 5.12
N VAL A 34 -10.56 2.86 3.99
CA VAL A 34 -9.56 2.72 2.90
C VAL A 34 -8.15 3.05 3.40
N VAL A 35 -7.98 4.20 4.07
CA VAL A 35 -6.66 4.59 4.59
C VAL A 35 -6.17 3.62 5.67
N GLN A 36 -7.04 3.19 6.58
CA GLN A 36 -6.73 2.17 7.59
C GLN A 36 -6.25 0.87 6.94
N THR A 37 -6.95 0.42 5.90
CA THR A 37 -6.61 -0.80 5.18
C THR A 37 -5.24 -0.67 4.51
N VAL A 38 -4.96 0.44 3.85
CA VAL A 38 -3.65 0.71 3.22
C VAL A 38 -2.51 0.72 4.24
N MET A 39 -2.73 1.37 5.40
CA MET A 39 -1.74 1.36 6.49
C MET A 39 -1.51 -0.05 7.04
N GLN A 40 -2.57 -0.84 7.21
CA GLN A 40 -2.46 -2.22 7.65
C GLN A 40 -1.76 -3.11 6.63
N LEU A 41 -2.08 -2.98 5.33
CA LEU A 41 -1.40 -3.72 4.26
C LEU A 41 0.09 -3.39 4.23
N THR A 42 0.45 -2.14 4.48
CA THR A 42 1.84 -1.70 4.59
C THR A 42 2.52 -2.36 5.79
N ALA A 43 1.89 -2.35 6.97
CA ALA A 43 2.40 -3.02 8.17
C ALA A 43 2.55 -4.53 7.99
N ASP A 44 1.60 -5.15 7.30
CA ASP A 44 1.58 -6.58 6.93
C ASP A 44 2.51 -6.93 5.76
N LYS A 45 3.17 -5.93 5.15
CA LYS A 45 4.06 -6.08 3.99
C LYS A 45 3.37 -6.66 2.74
N LYS A 46 2.06 -6.46 2.61
CA LYS A 46 1.23 -6.85 1.45
C LYS A 46 1.21 -5.73 0.39
N LEU A 47 2.40 -5.33 -0.05
CA LEU A 47 2.59 -4.15 -0.89
C LEU A 47 2.05 -4.35 -2.32
N ASP A 48 1.98 -5.59 -2.77
CA ASP A 48 1.32 -6.01 -4.01
C ASP A 48 -0.17 -5.65 -4.07
N GLN A 49 -0.82 -5.52 -2.91
CA GLN A 49 -2.23 -5.18 -2.79
C GLN A 49 -2.49 -3.68 -2.79
N LEU A 50 -1.47 -2.85 -2.55
CA LEU A 50 -1.64 -1.39 -2.41
C LEU A 50 -2.16 -0.72 -3.68
N LYS A 51 -1.79 -1.25 -4.85
CA LYS A 51 -2.27 -0.74 -6.15
C LYS A 51 -3.80 -0.81 -6.31
N ASN A 52 -4.47 -1.70 -5.57
CA ASN A 52 -5.92 -1.80 -5.58
C ASN A 52 -6.60 -0.62 -4.86
N TYR A 53 -5.83 0.13 -4.08
CA TYR A 53 -6.29 1.30 -3.32
C TYR A 53 -5.74 2.61 -3.88
N ALA A 54 -4.92 2.56 -4.92
CA ALA A 54 -4.45 3.75 -5.63
C ALA A 54 -5.44 4.11 -6.74
N CYS A 55 -5.69 5.41 -6.94
CA CYS A 55 -6.49 5.85 -8.07
C CYS A 55 -5.72 5.71 -9.38
N ALA A 56 -6.44 5.77 -10.51
CA ALA A 56 -5.86 5.46 -11.82
C ALA A 56 -4.55 6.22 -12.11
N ALA A 57 -4.47 7.49 -11.70
CA ALA A 57 -3.29 8.34 -11.91
C ALA A 57 -2.05 7.91 -11.10
N GLU A 58 -2.21 7.25 -9.95
CA GLU A 58 -1.11 6.88 -9.04
C GLU A 58 -0.75 5.39 -9.11
N LYS A 59 -1.54 4.55 -9.82
CA LYS A 59 -1.30 3.10 -9.90
C LYS A 59 0.09 2.75 -10.41
N ASP A 60 0.50 3.34 -11.53
CA ASP A 60 1.81 3.06 -12.13
C ASP A 60 2.96 3.46 -11.20
N LYS A 61 2.78 4.56 -10.45
CA LYS A 61 3.75 5.00 -9.45
C LYS A 61 3.82 4.04 -8.28
N VAL A 62 2.69 3.57 -7.77
CA VAL A 62 2.64 2.58 -6.68
C VAL A 62 3.26 1.25 -7.12
N GLU A 63 2.99 0.79 -8.34
CA GLU A 63 3.64 -0.40 -8.90
C GLU A 63 5.15 -0.19 -9.07
N GLY A 64 5.56 0.97 -9.59
CA GLY A 64 6.96 1.32 -9.82
C GLY A 64 7.78 1.49 -8.55
N LEU A 65 7.18 1.95 -7.45
CA LEU A 65 7.84 2.06 -6.15
C LEU A 65 8.38 0.71 -5.68
N PHE A 66 7.62 -0.37 -5.85
CA PHE A 66 8.02 -1.70 -5.37
C PHE A 66 8.76 -2.53 -6.41
N THR A 67 8.40 -2.40 -7.68
CA THR A 67 8.98 -3.25 -8.74
C THR A 67 10.13 -2.58 -9.48
N GLY A 68 10.08 -1.27 -9.70
CA GLY A 68 11.10 -0.54 -10.44
C GLY A 68 12.28 -0.15 -9.56
N SER A 69 12.02 0.65 -8.52
CA SER A 69 13.10 1.25 -7.72
C SER A 69 13.98 0.23 -7.00
N MET A 70 13.40 -0.90 -6.57
CA MET A 70 14.14 -1.96 -5.88
C MET A 70 14.85 -2.90 -6.85
N ALA A 71 14.26 -3.19 -8.02
CA ALA A 71 14.91 -4.01 -9.03
C ALA A 71 16.12 -3.29 -9.66
N GLU A 72 16.06 -1.96 -9.82
CA GLU A 72 17.18 -1.14 -10.27
C GLU A 72 18.38 -1.20 -9.32
N LEU A 73 18.14 -1.44 -8.02
CA LEU A 73 19.19 -1.68 -7.02
C LEU A 73 19.77 -3.10 -7.09
N GLY A 74 19.29 -3.95 -8.01
CA GLY A 74 19.75 -5.33 -8.17
C GLY A 74 19.32 -6.26 -7.05
N VAL A 75 18.26 -5.91 -6.31
CA VAL A 75 17.84 -6.63 -5.11
C VAL A 75 16.43 -7.16 -5.23
N ASP A 76 16.23 -8.34 -4.66
CA ASP A 76 14.92 -8.94 -4.47
C ASP A 76 14.09 -8.13 -3.45
N PRO A 77 13.01 -7.45 -3.87
CA PRO A 77 12.16 -6.66 -2.98
C PRO A 77 11.63 -7.49 -1.81
N GLN A 78 11.33 -8.77 -2.02
CA GLN A 78 10.76 -9.63 -0.97
C GLN A 78 11.77 -9.87 0.14
N LYS A 79 13.05 -10.12 -0.18
CA LYS A 79 14.11 -10.28 0.83
C LYS A 79 14.26 -9.04 1.70
N LEU A 80 14.21 -7.86 1.06
CA LEU A 80 14.29 -6.59 1.78
C LEU A 80 13.10 -6.41 2.73
N LEU A 81 11.88 -6.69 2.27
CA LEU A 81 10.68 -6.64 3.10
C LEU A 81 10.71 -7.66 4.24
N ASP A 82 11.20 -8.87 4.00
CA ASP A 82 11.32 -9.91 5.02
C ASP A 82 12.33 -9.57 6.11
N ALA A 83 13.32 -8.74 5.79
CA ALA A 83 14.27 -8.17 6.74
C ALA A 83 13.72 -6.97 7.52
N MET A 84 12.50 -6.50 7.25
CA MET A 84 11.89 -5.36 7.93
C MET A 84 10.61 -5.75 8.68
N THR A 85 10.37 -5.08 9.80
CA THR A 85 9.11 -5.12 10.53
C THR A 85 8.61 -3.70 10.71
N ILE A 86 7.44 -3.41 10.15
CA ILE A 86 6.80 -2.10 10.23
C ILE A 86 5.80 -2.15 11.39
N THR A 87 5.94 -1.25 12.35
CA THR A 87 5.03 -1.13 13.49
C THR A 87 4.35 0.22 13.46
N LEU A 88 3.03 0.22 13.62
CA LEU A 88 2.20 1.41 13.77
C LEU A 88 1.80 1.56 15.23
N LYS A 89 2.07 2.71 15.84
CA LYS A 89 1.73 3.00 17.24
C LYS A 89 0.82 4.21 17.31
N ASP A 90 -0.18 4.13 18.19
CA ASP A 90 -1.10 5.22 18.51
C ASP A 90 -1.72 5.89 17.27
N VAL A 91 -1.97 5.11 16.22
CA VAL A 91 -2.46 5.64 14.96
C VAL A 91 -3.95 5.94 15.04
N THR A 92 -4.30 7.17 14.71
CA THR A 92 -5.66 7.68 14.61
C THR A 92 -5.95 8.13 13.18
N TYR A 93 -7.21 7.98 12.78
CA TYR A 93 -7.67 8.28 11.43
C TYR A 93 -8.90 9.16 11.54
N ASN A 94 -8.79 10.41 11.11
CA ASN A 94 -9.85 11.39 11.23
C ASN A 94 -10.25 11.92 9.87
N LYS A 95 -11.52 11.80 9.51
CA LYS A 95 -12.05 12.42 8.29
C LYS A 95 -12.10 13.93 8.49
N VAL A 96 -11.29 14.66 7.71
CA VAL A 96 -11.18 16.13 7.76
C VAL A 96 -12.29 16.76 6.91
N SER A 97 -12.50 16.23 5.71
CA SER A 97 -13.56 16.70 4.80
C SER A 97 -14.05 15.56 3.91
N GLU A 98 -15.28 15.69 3.42
CA GLU A 98 -15.87 14.85 2.39
C GLU A 98 -16.85 15.70 1.57
N GLU A 99 -16.56 15.88 0.29
CA GLU A 99 -17.33 16.69 -0.64
C GLU A 99 -17.52 15.94 -1.96
N GLY A 100 -18.73 15.41 -2.17
CA GLY A 100 -19.06 14.61 -3.35
C GLY A 100 -18.12 13.41 -3.48
N ASP A 101 -17.31 13.40 -4.53
CA ASP A 101 -16.37 12.32 -4.84
C ASP A 101 -14.94 12.57 -4.32
N LYS A 102 -14.77 13.47 -3.35
CA LYS A 102 -13.46 13.78 -2.73
C LYS A 102 -13.52 13.70 -1.22
N ALA A 103 -12.46 13.22 -0.60
CA ALA A 103 -12.32 13.22 0.84
C ALA A 103 -10.86 13.48 1.26
N ILE A 104 -10.70 14.00 2.48
CA ILE A 104 -9.39 14.14 3.14
C ILE A 104 -9.45 13.39 4.46
N VAL A 105 -8.48 12.50 4.69
CA VAL A 105 -8.32 11.78 5.95
C VAL A 105 -6.97 12.14 6.56
N ALA A 106 -7.00 12.72 7.76
CA ALA A 106 -5.81 12.96 8.57
C ALA A 106 -5.40 11.67 9.28
N VAL A 107 -4.12 11.31 9.14
CA VAL A 107 -3.49 10.19 9.84
C VAL A 107 -2.49 10.76 10.82
N LYS A 108 -2.67 10.44 12.10
CA LYS A 108 -1.75 10.84 13.17
C LYS A 108 -1.30 9.64 13.98
N GLY A 109 -0.02 9.54 14.31
CA GLY A 109 0.52 8.47 15.14
C GLY A 109 2.02 8.36 14.99
N GLN A 110 2.56 7.15 15.15
CA GLN A 110 3.97 6.87 14.96
C GLN A 110 4.16 5.62 14.12
N MET A 111 5.24 5.60 13.33
CA MET A 111 5.70 4.45 12.58
C MET A 111 7.14 4.15 12.98
N ALA A 112 7.41 2.89 13.31
CA ALA A 112 8.76 2.38 13.50
C ALA A 112 9.05 1.30 12.47
N ILE A 113 10.29 1.24 11.99
CA ILE A 113 10.76 0.17 11.13
C ILE A 113 11.91 -0.51 11.85
N LYS A 114 11.69 -1.75 12.29
CA LYS A 114 12.77 -2.57 12.82
C LYS A 114 13.43 -3.34 11.68
N VAL A 115 14.75 -3.31 11.66
CA VAL A 115 15.55 -4.06 10.70
C VAL A 115 16.09 -5.31 11.38
N ASP A 116 15.79 -6.47 10.82
CA ASP A 116 16.39 -7.74 11.18
C ASP A 116 17.80 -7.76 10.59
N ALA A 117 18.80 -7.48 11.42
CA ALA A 117 20.19 -7.33 10.99
C ALA A 117 20.72 -8.59 10.28
N GLU A 118 20.32 -9.78 10.73
CA GLU A 118 20.77 -11.04 10.15
C GLU A 118 20.23 -11.23 8.74
N LYS A 119 18.96 -10.86 8.51
CA LYS A 119 18.34 -10.92 7.17
C LYS A 119 18.73 -9.76 6.27
N PHE A 120 18.97 -8.58 6.84
CA PHE A 120 19.29 -7.38 6.08
C PHE A 120 20.74 -7.36 5.60
N LYS A 121 21.68 -7.89 6.39
CA LYS A 121 23.11 -7.96 6.03
C LYS A 121 23.36 -8.54 4.62
N PRO A 122 22.86 -9.74 4.25
CA PRO A 122 23.07 -10.28 2.90
C PRO A 122 22.42 -9.41 1.82
N VAL A 123 21.26 -8.80 2.10
CA VAL A 123 20.60 -7.87 1.17
C VAL A 123 21.48 -6.65 0.91
N LEU A 124 22.01 -6.02 1.97
CA LEU A 124 22.89 -4.86 1.85
C LEU A 124 24.20 -5.20 1.10
N ALA A 125 24.76 -6.39 1.33
CA ALA A 125 25.91 -6.86 0.56
C ALA A 125 25.59 -7.01 -0.94
N GLU A 126 24.41 -7.53 -1.29
CA GLU A 126 23.94 -7.62 -2.68
C GLU A 126 23.81 -6.23 -3.31
N ILE A 127 23.21 -5.25 -2.61
CA ILE A 127 23.11 -3.84 -3.05
C ILE A 127 24.49 -3.25 -3.34
N LEU A 128 25.41 -3.33 -2.38
CA LEU A 128 26.73 -2.70 -2.48
C LEU A 128 27.53 -3.32 -3.63
N LYS A 129 27.47 -4.65 -3.77
CA LYS A 129 28.10 -5.34 -4.88
C LYS A 129 27.51 -4.94 -6.24
N ALA A 130 26.19 -4.79 -6.34
CA ALA A 130 25.54 -4.30 -7.55
C ALA A 130 25.99 -2.87 -7.93
N GLN A 131 26.36 -2.06 -6.93
CA GLN A 131 26.93 -0.72 -7.10
C GLN A 131 28.45 -0.72 -7.34
N GLY A 132 29.07 -1.89 -7.49
CA GLY A 132 30.52 -2.03 -7.68
C GLY A 132 31.35 -1.75 -6.41
N GLN A 133 30.73 -1.83 -5.24
CA GLN A 133 31.38 -1.66 -3.94
C GLN A 133 31.56 -3.01 -3.24
N GLU A 134 32.80 -3.41 -2.99
CA GLU A 134 33.11 -4.56 -2.14
C GLU A 134 33.40 -4.07 -0.72
N VAL A 135 32.52 -4.44 0.21
CA VAL A 135 32.63 -4.04 1.62
C VAL A 135 32.94 -5.28 2.47
N PRO A 136 34.03 -5.28 3.25
CA PRO A 136 34.35 -6.36 4.18
C PRO A 136 33.20 -6.62 5.17
N ALA A 137 33.06 -7.87 5.62
CA ALA A 137 31.97 -8.29 6.50
C ALA A 137 31.89 -7.45 7.79
N GLU A 138 33.04 -7.02 8.31
CA GLU A 138 33.15 -6.22 9.53
C GLU A 138 32.62 -4.79 9.32
N GLN A 139 32.85 -4.20 8.15
CA GLN A 139 32.29 -2.88 7.82
C GLN A 139 30.79 -2.97 7.59
N LEU A 140 30.33 -4.07 6.99
CA LEU A 140 28.93 -4.32 6.74
C LEU A 140 28.13 -4.39 8.06
N ASP A 141 28.67 -5.01 9.11
CA ASP A 141 28.02 -5.04 10.43
C ASP A 141 27.86 -3.64 11.02
N GLN A 142 28.86 -2.77 10.85
CA GLN A 142 28.78 -1.38 11.29
C GLN A 142 27.71 -0.61 10.52
N PHE A 143 27.63 -0.79 9.19
CA PHE A 143 26.59 -0.17 8.38
C PHE A 143 25.19 -0.64 8.77
N VAL A 144 25.00 -1.94 8.96
CA VAL A 144 23.70 -2.50 9.37
C VAL A 144 23.30 -1.96 10.75
N SER A 145 24.24 -1.92 11.71
CA SER A 145 23.96 -1.39 13.05
C SER A 145 23.59 0.09 13.04
N LEU A 146 24.32 0.92 12.27
CA LEU A 146 24.02 2.34 12.11
C LEU A 146 22.66 2.56 11.43
N PHE A 147 22.39 1.79 10.36
CA PHE A 147 21.14 1.86 9.63
C PHE A 147 19.97 1.45 10.52
N ALA A 148 20.03 0.28 11.16
CA ALA A 148 18.98 -0.20 12.06
C ALA A 148 18.67 0.81 13.16
N GLY A 149 19.69 1.38 13.80
CA GLY A 149 19.51 2.38 14.86
C GLY A 149 18.81 3.67 14.40
N GLN A 150 18.88 4.04 13.11
CA GLN A 150 18.15 5.18 12.56
C GLN A 150 16.66 4.87 12.37
N PHE A 151 16.32 3.66 11.90
CA PHE A 151 14.93 3.27 11.60
C PHE A 151 14.13 2.80 12.82
N GLU A 152 14.81 2.38 13.88
CA GLU A 152 14.19 2.00 15.15
C GLU A 152 13.56 3.18 15.89
N GLN A 153 13.93 4.41 15.54
CA GLN A 153 13.32 5.61 16.11
C GLN A 153 11.92 5.80 15.54
N ASP A 154 10.94 5.96 16.44
CA ASP A 154 9.55 6.27 16.09
C ASP A 154 9.50 7.54 15.22
N GLN A 155 9.07 7.38 13.98
CA GLN A 155 8.84 8.48 13.06
C GLN A 155 7.40 8.99 13.22
N PRO A 156 7.18 10.29 13.45
CA PRO A 156 5.83 10.82 13.55
C PRO A 156 5.11 10.67 12.21
N LEU A 157 3.91 10.11 12.27
CA LEU A 157 2.94 10.18 11.20
C LEU A 157 2.03 11.38 11.49
N ASP A 158 2.06 12.39 10.63
CA ASP A 158 1.10 13.51 10.63
C ASP A 158 0.89 13.94 9.18
N GLN A 159 -0.02 13.24 8.49
CA GLN A 159 -0.25 13.42 7.05
C GLN A 159 -1.73 13.49 6.72
N ASN A 160 -2.06 14.31 5.72
CA ASN A 160 -3.38 14.33 5.11
C ASN A 160 -3.38 13.51 3.82
N ILE A 161 -4.21 12.48 3.81
CA ILE A 161 -4.36 11.59 2.66
C ILE A 161 -5.57 12.05 1.85
N ASN A 162 -5.36 12.32 0.56
CA ASN A 162 -6.44 12.70 -0.34
C ASN A 162 -7.02 11.44 -1.00
N LEU A 163 -8.34 11.34 -0.99
CA LEU A 163 -9.07 10.27 -1.62
C LEU A 163 -10.04 10.81 -2.67
N VAL A 164 -10.21 10.04 -3.73
CA VAL A 164 -11.21 10.29 -4.79
C VAL A 164 -12.08 9.05 -4.93
N LYS A 165 -13.37 9.26 -5.18
CA LYS A 165 -14.31 8.19 -5.46
C LYS A 165 -14.33 7.90 -6.97
N GLU A 166 -13.77 6.77 -7.37
CA GLU A 166 -13.78 6.31 -8.77
C GLU A 166 -14.62 5.03 -8.86
N ASN A 167 -15.59 4.99 -9.78
CA ASN A 167 -16.48 3.84 -9.97
C ASN A 167 -17.18 3.39 -8.67
N GLY A 168 -17.50 4.33 -7.79
CA GLY A 168 -18.13 4.08 -6.49
C GLY A 168 -17.17 3.63 -5.38
N GLN A 169 -15.87 3.50 -5.64
CA GLN A 169 -14.84 3.08 -4.68
C GLN A 169 -13.96 4.26 -4.28
N TRP A 170 -13.64 4.41 -2.99
CA TRP A 170 -12.67 5.39 -2.53
C TRP A 170 -11.24 4.88 -2.80
N LEU A 171 -10.42 5.74 -3.41
CA LEU A 171 -9.04 5.45 -3.80
C LEU A 171 -8.12 6.61 -3.41
N ILE A 172 -6.88 6.30 -3.05
CA ILE A 172 -5.85 7.27 -2.69
C ILE A 172 -5.25 7.88 -3.96
N CYS A 173 -5.27 9.22 -4.06
CA CYS A 173 -4.73 9.98 -5.18
C CYS A 173 -3.51 10.84 -4.82
N GLY A 174 -2.79 10.43 -3.79
CA GLY A 174 -1.58 11.08 -3.32
C GLY A 174 -1.74 11.84 -2.01
N THR A 175 -0.60 12.23 -1.44
CA THR A 175 -0.49 13.05 -0.24
C THR A 175 -0.13 14.48 -0.65
N LYS A 176 -0.65 15.47 0.07
CA LYS A 176 -0.23 16.87 -0.07
C LYS A 176 0.64 17.26 1.10
#